data_AF-A0A010QC71-F1
#
_entry.id   AF-A0A010QC71-F1
#
_cell.length_a   1.000
_cell.length_b   1.000
_cell.length_c   1.000
_cell.angle_alpha   90.00
_cell.angle_beta   90.00
_cell.angle_gamma   90.00
#
_symmetry.space_group_name_H-M   'P 1'
#
loop_
_entity.id
_entity.type
_entity.pdbx_description
1 polymer ?
#
loop_
_entity_poly.entity_id
_entity_poly.type
_entity_poly.pdbx_seq_one_letter_code
_entity_poly.pdbx_strand_id
1 'polypeptide(L)'
;MGFILQTSIIFTVILGVALQLVLKDPIWLGLGIGKEFQPLSDFPYSCRRIEDPRLQACEDMWLSEATRQLFLACSDPLSRQQWLPNAQHMNASGRSTRDAVIALDIDSSQGDAFEYRVLETPGFTGTAGDGLLQLVGITGIDAPKGDKVEILVVNNGPSVDPVTGNLLDQKIVGANSTIEVFETGPKAMGMKHVRTFASANISTPNNLAALSSEEFYFTNANGPHKVGLQFFIGPLMGDGDVSFCSASKGCKRVSERHRMPNGLVRGLDGLIYVPSSMAGGVQVFEALSGNDGNGLKKVADIPVPYAIDNLSVDGKGDVYAAIFPRGIEILQAAKDPLNARPKSAAVRIRKEGEGVYVWEKIIEDGLGEVLPGSTTVVHDAKTGRLFFGGVTSPFIAVCEPKD
;
A
#
# COMPACT_ATOMS: atom_id res chain seq x y z
N MET A 1 -53.42 5.74 -5.51
CA MET A 1 -52.62 6.52 -4.54
C MET A 1 -51.82 5.63 -3.58
N GLY A 2 -52.42 4.63 -2.92
CA GLY A 2 -51.75 3.82 -1.88
C GLY A 2 -50.56 2.98 -2.35
N PHE A 3 -50.62 2.36 -3.53
CA PHE A 3 -49.51 1.53 -4.06
C PHE A 3 -48.26 2.36 -4.39
N ILE A 4 -48.43 3.51 -5.05
CA ILE A 4 -47.32 4.43 -5.37
C ILE A 4 -46.66 4.94 -4.09
N LEU A 5 -47.46 5.34 -3.09
CA LEU A 5 -46.95 5.83 -1.80
C LEU A 5 -46.17 4.73 -1.03
N GLN A 6 -46.68 3.49 -1.02
CA GLN A 6 -45.97 2.35 -0.40
C GLN A 6 -44.66 2.03 -1.12
N THR A 7 -44.64 2.02 -2.45
CA THR A 7 -43.40 1.81 -3.21
C THR A 7 -42.39 2.93 -2.98
N SER A 8 -42.84 4.18 -2.86
CA SER A 8 -41.96 5.32 -2.54
C SER A 8 -41.37 5.22 -1.15
N ILE A 9 -42.15 4.84 -0.13
CA ILE A 9 -41.64 4.66 1.24
C ILE A 9 -40.59 3.55 1.29
N ILE A 10 -40.85 2.41 0.66
CA ILE A 10 -39.89 1.29 0.61
C ILE A 10 -38.59 1.74 -0.07
N PHE A 11 -38.68 2.44 -1.20
CA PHE A 11 -37.50 2.96 -1.90
C PHE A 11 -36.72 3.96 -1.04
N THR A 12 -37.40 4.90 -0.37
CA THR A 12 -36.75 5.86 0.53
C THR A 12 -36.07 5.16 1.71
N VAL A 13 -36.69 4.14 2.30
CA VAL A 13 -36.08 3.36 3.39
C VAL A 13 -34.85 2.60 2.88
N ILE A 14 -34.95 1.90 1.74
CA ILE A 14 -33.80 1.18 1.15
C ILE A 14 -32.65 2.15 0.86
N LEU A 15 -32.95 3.31 0.24
CA LEU A 15 -31.95 4.31 -0.07
C LEU A 15 -31.33 4.90 1.21
N GLY A 16 -32.14 5.16 2.25
CA GLY A 16 -31.66 5.63 3.54
C GLY A 16 -30.73 4.62 4.23
N VAL A 17 -31.09 3.34 4.20
CA VAL A 17 -30.25 2.25 4.74
C VAL A 17 -28.96 2.11 3.94
N ALA A 18 -29.03 2.10 2.60
CA ALA A 18 -27.86 2.02 1.74
C ALA A 18 -26.92 3.23 1.93
N LEU A 19 -27.49 4.43 2.04
CA LEU A 19 -26.74 5.64 2.34
C LEU A 19 -26.02 5.50 3.68
N GLN A 20 -26.72 5.10 4.73
CA GLN A 20 -26.17 5.08 6.09
C GLN A 20 -25.14 3.97 6.32
N LEU A 21 -25.38 2.77 5.78
CA LEU A 21 -24.57 1.58 6.10
C LEU A 21 -23.47 1.29 5.07
N VAL A 22 -23.63 1.77 3.83
CA VAL A 22 -22.71 1.42 2.73
C VAL A 22 -22.07 2.67 2.14
N LEU A 23 -22.85 3.68 1.78
CA LEU A 23 -22.33 4.80 0.97
C LEU A 23 -21.77 5.96 1.79
N LYS A 24 -22.12 6.08 3.08
CA LYS A 24 -21.71 7.19 3.93
C LYS A 24 -20.19 7.37 3.97
N ASP A 25 -19.43 6.37 4.42
CA ASP A 25 -17.98 6.51 4.55
C ASP A 25 -17.30 6.80 3.20
N PRO A 26 -17.59 6.05 2.11
CA PRO A 26 -17.04 6.35 0.79
C PRO A 26 -17.30 7.79 0.32
N ILE A 27 -18.51 8.31 0.53
CA ILE A 27 -18.88 9.67 0.12
C ILE A 27 -18.14 10.70 0.98
N TRP A 28 -18.13 10.53 2.30
CA TRP A 28 -17.49 11.49 3.22
C TRP A 28 -15.97 11.50 3.06
N LEU A 29 -15.35 10.34 2.95
CA LEU A 29 -13.91 10.20 2.78
C LEU A 29 -13.47 10.63 1.38
N GLY A 30 -14.23 10.26 0.35
CA GLY A 30 -13.94 10.61 -1.04
C GLY A 30 -14.07 12.11 -1.32
N LEU A 31 -15.13 12.75 -0.83
CA LEU A 31 -15.37 14.18 -1.02
C LEU A 31 -14.72 15.07 0.05
N GLY A 32 -14.20 14.49 1.14
CA GLY A 32 -13.61 15.21 2.25
C GLY A 32 -14.63 16.03 3.05
N ILE A 33 -15.87 15.53 3.19
CA ILE A 33 -16.96 16.25 3.86
C ILE A 33 -16.62 16.44 5.34
N GLY A 34 -16.68 17.70 5.79
CA GLY A 34 -16.40 18.07 7.19
C GLY A 34 -14.92 18.14 7.53
N LYS A 35 -14.03 18.07 6.53
CA LYS A 35 -12.58 18.20 6.73
C LYS A 35 -12.10 19.60 6.41
N GLU A 36 -11.15 20.06 7.20
CA GLU A 36 -10.33 21.23 6.89
C GLU A 36 -9.00 20.76 6.30
N PHE A 37 -8.57 21.39 5.21
CA PHE A 37 -7.33 21.07 4.51
C PHE A 37 -6.28 22.10 4.90
N GLN A 38 -5.35 21.70 5.76
CA GLN A 38 -4.33 22.61 6.28
C GLN A 38 -3.18 22.78 5.28
N PRO A 39 -2.67 24.01 5.06
CA PRO A 39 -1.47 24.20 4.27
C PRO A 39 -0.25 23.60 4.97
N LEU A 40 0.76 23.23 4.18
CA LEU A 40 1.98 22.62 4.69
C LEU A 40 2.73 23.52 5.70
N SER A 41 2.56 24.84 5.59
CA SER A 41 3.14 25.84 6.50
C SER A 41 2.69 25.69 7.95
N ASP A 42 1.54 25.06 8.21
CA ASP A 42 0.99 24.89 9.56
C ASP A 42 1.76 23.84 10.38
N PHE A 43 2.62 23.05 9.74
CA PHE A 43 3.30 21.91 10.36
C PHE A 43 4.78 22.21 10.59
N PRO A 44 5.41 21.58 11.61
CA PRO A 44 6.80 21.83 12.00
C PRO A 44 7.79 21.09 11.08
N TYR A 45 7.52 21.07 9.78
CA TYR A 45 8.33 20.42 8.76
C TYR A 45 8.65 21.35 7.60
N SER A 46 9.87 21.23 7.08
CA SER A 46 10.28 21.78 5.80
C SER A 46 10.36 20.63 4.79
N CYS A 47 9.54 20.69 3.75
CA CYS A 47 9.48 19.61 2.76
C CYS A 47 10.00 20.05 1.41
N ARG A 48 10.53 19.07 0.67
CA ARG A 48 11.00 19.24 -0.70
C ARG A 48 10.72 17.98 -1.51
N ARG A 49 10.56 18.16 -2.81
CA ARG A 49 10.49 17.07 -3.78
C ARG A 49 11.89 16.54 -4.07
N ILE A 50 11.97 15.26 -4.37
CA ILE A 50 13.13 14.63 -4.99
C ILE A 50 12.67 14.18 -6.37
N GLU A 51 13.03 14.98 -7.37
CA GLU A 51 12.66 14.75 -8.76
C GLU A 51 13.79 13.99 -9.46
N ASP A 52 13.58 12.69 -9.67
CA ASP A 52 14.51 11.83 -10.41
C ASP A 52 13.69 10.80 -11.21
N PRO A 53 14.02 10.53 -12.49
CA PRO A 53 13.35 9.50 -13.27
C PRO A 53 13.35 8.09 -12.64
N ARG A 54 14.24 7.76 -11.70
CA ARG A 54 14.24 6.48 -10.98
C ARG A 54 13.41 6.49 -9.70
N LEU A 55 13.00 7.66 -9.22
CA LEU A 55 12.23 7.87 -7.98
C LEU A 55 10.81 8.36 -8.30
N GLN A 56 10.11 7.61 -9.13
CA GLN A 56 8.74 7.90 -9.57
C GLN A 56 7.83 6.71 -9.33
N ALA A 57 6.53 6.99 -9.16
CA ALA A 57 5.49 5.99 -8.94
C ALA A 57 5.87 4.97 -7.84
N CYS A 58 6.59 5.46 -6.82
CA CYS A 58 7.03 4.69 -5.66
C CYS A 58 5.84 4.55 -4.72
N GLU A 59 5.07 3.49 -4.92
CA GLU A 59 3.79 3.29 -4.24
C GLU A 59 3.97 2.99 -2.76
N ASP A 60 5.04 2.26 -2.43
CA ASP A 60 5.34 1.86 -1.07
C ASP A 60 6.85 1.88 -0.75
N MET A 61 7.16 1.94 0.54
CA MET A 61 8.53 2.03 1.06
C MET A 61 8.71 1.29 2.39
N TRP A 62 9.92 0.81 2.63
CA TRP A 62 10.31 0.20 3.89
C TRP A 62 11.72 0.62 4.31
N LEU A 63 11.88 1.08 5.55
CA LEU A 63 13.18 1.49 6.10
C LEU A 63 13.81 0.32 6.89
N SER A 64 15.00 -0.09 6.46
CA SER A 64 15.88 -0.91 7.29
C SER A 64 16.53 -0.03 8.35
N GLU A 65 16.16 -0.27 9.61
CA GLU A 65 16.81 0.40 10.74
C GLU A 65 18.24 -0.11 10.93
N ALA A 66 18.52 -1.37 10.56
CA ALA A 66 19.86 -1.95 10.66
C ALA A 66 20.85 -1.35 9.66
N THR A 67 20.45 -1.18 8.40
CA THR A 67 21.36 -0.74 7.32
C THR A 67 21.23 0.74 7.00
N ARG A 68 20.21 1.43 7.55
CA ARG A 68 19.91 2.85 7.24
C ARG A 68 19.62 3.07 5.76
N GLN A 69 18.98 2.09 5.14
CA GLN A 69 18.56 2.13 3.75
C GLN A 69 17.03 2.13 3.69
N LEU A 70 16.48 3.09 2.97
CA LEU A 70 15.06 3.11 2.61
C LEU A 70 14.90 2.38 1.28
N PHE A 71 14.12 1.31 1.27
CA PHE A 71 13.78 0.54 0.08
C PHE A 71 12.46 1.04 -0.49
N LEU A 72 12.41 1.33 -1.79
CA LEU A 72 11.25 1.89 -2.48
C LEU A 72 10.81 0.99 -3.63
N ALA A 73 9.50 0.74 -3.74
CA ALA A 73 8.90 0.01 -4.85
C ALA A 73 8.47 0.97 -5.97
N CYS A 74 9.40 1.33 -6.86
CA CYS A 74 9.21 2.39 -7.86
C CYS A 74 8.85 1.85 -9.24
N SER A 75 8.19 2.69 -10.04
CA SER A 75 7.65 2.36 -11.35
C SER A 75 7.73 3.56 -12.31
N ASP A 76 6.88 3.57 -13.34
CA ASP A 76 6.70 4.65 -14.30
C ASP A 76 5.25 5.19 -14.21
N PRO A 77 5.06 6.49 -13.90
CA PRO A 77 3.74 7.08 -13.73
C PRO A 77 2.77 6.90 -14.92
N LEU A 78 3.28 6.98 -16.15
CA LEU A 78 2.45 6.86 -17.35
C LEU A 78 2.08 5.39 -17.63
N SER A 79 3.01 4.48 -17.36
CA SER A 79 2.79 3.04 -17.49
C SER A 79 1.77 2.54 -16.46
N ARG A 80 1.67 3.16 -15.28
CA ARG A 80 0.60 2.88 -14.31
C ARG A 80 -0.80 3.15 -14.86
N GLN A 81 -0.95 4.04 -15.84
CA GLN A 81 -2.23 4.25 -16.54
C GLN A 81 -2.60 3.10 -17.48
N GLN A 82 -1.62 2.29 -17.86
CA GLN A 82 -1.78 1.12 -18.72
C GLN A 82 -1.89 -0.16 -17.89
N TRP A 83 -1.00 -0.33 -16.91
CA TRP A 83 -0.91 -1.52 -16.06
C TRP A 83 -0.82 -1.16 -14.58
N LEU A 84 -1.95 -1.30 -13.89
CA LEU A 84 -2.09 -1.24 -12.45
C LEU A 84 -3.36 -2.05 -12.11
N PRO A 85 -3.25 -3.37 -11.92
CA PRO A 85 -4.42 -4.24 -11.73
C PRO A 85 -5.31 -3.83 -10.56
N ASN A 86 -4.72 -3.33 -9.46
CA ASN A 86 -5.43 -2.79 -8.29
C ASN A 86 -6.32 -1.57 -8.61
N ALA A 87 -6.13 -0.93 -9.78
CA ALA A 87 -6.94 0.16 -10.29
C ALA A 87 -7.70 -0.20 -11.59
N GLN A 88 -7.73 -1.48 -11.99
CA GLN A 88 -8.34 -1.96 -13.24
C GLN A 88 -7.71 -1.42 -14.53
N HIS A 89 -6.46 -0.97 -14.47
CA HIS A 89 -5.66 -0.71 -15.67
C HIS A 89 -5.02 -2.03 -16.11
N MET A 90 -5.56 -2.64 -17.18
CA MET A 90 -5.30 -4.03 -17.59
C MET A 90 -4.61 -4.16 -18.96
N ASN A 91 -3.97 -3.10 -19.47
CA ASN A 91 -3.18 -3.14 -20.70
C ASN A 91 -1.76 -3.64 -20.43
N ALA A 92 -1.58 -4.97 -20.45
CA ALA A 92 -0.30 -5.61 -20.19
C ALA A 92 0.82 -5.18 -21.15
N SER A 93 0.51 -4.84 -22.39
CA SER A 93 1.51 -4.38 -23.37
C SER A 93 2.05 -2.98 -23.08
N GLY A 94 1.32 -2.19 -22.30
CA GLY A 94 1.75 -0.86 -21.83
C GLY A 94 2.36 -0.87 -20.43
N ARG A 95 2.60 -2.05 -19.84
CA ARG A 95 3.22 -2.15 -18.52
C ARG A 95 4.64 -1.56 -18.54
N SER A 96 5.06 -1.06 -17.39
CA SER A 96 6.41 -0.54 -17.22
C SER A 96 7.44 -1.65 -17.39
N THR A 97 8.52 -1.33 -18.11
CA THR A 97 9.71 -2.18 -18.25
C THR A 97 10.85 -1.72 -17.34
N ARG A 98 10.58 -0.75 -16.46
CA ARG A 98 11.58 -0.06 -15.65
C ARG A 98 11.31 -0.08 -14.16
N ASP A 99 10.28 -0.80 -13.72
CA ASP A 99 10.00 -1.04 -12.30
C ASP A 99 11.24 -1.62 -11.62
N ALA A 100 11.54 -1.14 -10.43
CA ALA A 100 12.66 -1.62 -9.64
C ALA A 100 12.48 -1.33 -8.16
N VAL A 101 13.12 -2.16 -7.34
CA VAL A 101 13.39 -1.82 -5.96
C VAL A 101 14.57 -0.85 -5.94
N ILE A 102 14.38 0.32 -5.36
CA ILE A 102 15.43 1.32 -5.17
C ILE A 102 15.90 1.26 -3.72
N ALA A 103 17.21 1.23 -3.49
CA ALA A 103 17.80 1.37 -2.16
C ALA A 103 18.39 2.78 -2.02
N LEU A 104 17.76 3.62 -1.21
CA LEU A 104 18.14 4.99 -0.90
C LEU A 104 18.95 5.01 0.40
N ASP A 105 20.18 5.52 0.36
CA ASP A 105 21.05 5.62 1.54
C ASP A 105 20.72 6.93 2.28
N ILE A 106 19.79 6.88 3.25
CA ILE A 106 19.15 8.08 3.84
C ILE A 106 20.06 8.91 4.77
N ASP A 107 21.23 8.38 5.11
CA ASP A 107 22.28 9.09 5.85
C ASP A 107 23.37 9.67 4.90
N SER A 108 23.26 9.46 3.56
CA SER A 108 24.21 9.95 2.54
C SER A 108 23.54 10.95 1.58
N SER A 109 23.86 12.24 1.74
CA SER A 109 23.29 13.31 0.91
C SER A 109 23.97 13.42 -0.45
N GLN A 110 23.19 13.64 -1.51
CA GLN A 110 23.68 13.97 -2.85
C GLN A 110 22.96 15.22 -3.36
N GLY A 111 23.54 16.40 -3.12
CA GLY A 111 22.87 17.69 -3.38
C GLY A 111 21.59 17.80 -2.57
N ASP A 112 20.48 18.15 -3.23
CA ASP A 112 19.14 18.15 -2.63
C ASP A 112 18.48 16.76 -2.67
N ALA A 113 19.24 15.67 -2.76
CA ALA A 113 18.71 14.30 -2.77
C ALA A 113 19.56 13.39 -1.86
N PHE A 114 19.44 12.09 -2.05
CA PHE A 114 20.23 11.08 -1.37
C PHE A 114 20.90 10.17 -2.41
N GLU A 115 22.03 9.60 -2.06
CA GLU A 115 22.62 8.53 -2.88
C GLU A 115 21.65 7.34 -2.93
N TYR A 116 21.49 6.74 -4.11
CA TYR A 116 20.64 5.57 -4.29
C TYR A 116 21.23 4.56 -5.27
N ARG A 117 20.72 3.32 -5.19
CA ARG A 117 20.99 2.23 -6.13
C ARG A 117 19.69 1.70 -6.68
N VAL A 118 19.62 1.53 -8.00
CA VAL A 118 18.60 0.72 -8.65
C VAL A 118 19.04 -0.74 -8.52
N LEU A 119 18.32 -1.55 -7.75
CA LEU A 119 18.75 -2.92 -7.49
C LEU A 119 18.43 -3.83 -8.69
N GLU A 120 19.47 -4.43 -9.25
CA GLU A 120 19.36 -5.45 -10.30
C GLU A 120 18.74 -6.75 -9.76
N THR A 121 18.06 -7.52 -10.61
CA THR A 121 17.42 -8.80 -10.26
C THR A 121 18.00 -9.97 -11.08
N PRO A 122 19.30 -10.25 -10.97
CA PRO A 122 19.95 -11.24 -11.82
C PRO A 122 19.30 -12.63 -11.69
N GLY A 123 18.92 -13.21 -12.83
CA GLY A 123 18.32 -14.54 -12.90
C GLY A 123 16.85 -14.61 -12.52
N PHE A 124 16.20 -13.50 -12.17
CA PHE A 124 14.75 -13.47 -12.01
C PHE A 124 14.09 -13.67 -13.38
N THR A 125 13.15 -14.60 -13.48
CA THR A 125 12.54 -14.98 -14.77
C THR A 125 11.42 -14.03 -15.21
N GLY A 126 10.80 -13.29 -14.28
CA GLY A 126 9.67 -12.43 -14.59
C GLY A 126 8.49 -13.18 -15.22
N THR A 127 7.74 -12.49 -16.09
CA THR A 127 6.59 -13.04 -16.79
C THR A 127 6.99 -13.59 -18.14
N ALA A 128 6.82 -14.91 -18.33
CA ALA A 128 7.22 -15.61 -19.55
C ALA A 128 8.69 -15.36 -19.96
N GLY A 129 9.59 -15.19 -18.99
CA GLY A 129 11.03 -15.03 -19.23
C GLY A 129 11.50 -13.59 -19.46
N ASP A 130 10.63 -12.59 -19.30
CA ASP A 130 11.01 -11.18 -19.53
C ASP A 130 11.89 -10.55 -18.44
N GLY A 131 12.02 -11.21 -17.29
CA GLY A 131 12.80 -10.72 -16.14
C GLY A 131 12.23 -9.47 -15.45
N LEU A 132 10.99 -9.07 -15.77
CA LEU A 132 10.38 -7.84 -15.27
C LEU A 132 9.57 -8.06 -13.99
N LEU A 133 9.61 -7.06 -13.11
CA LEU A 133 8.71 -6.92 -11.95
C LEU A 133 7.63 -5.88 -12.24
N GLN A 134 6.45 -6.05 -11.64
CA GLN A 134 5.37 -5.07 -11.63
C GLN A 134 5.01 -4.76 -10.18
N LEU A 135 5.69 -3.79 -9.59
CA LEU A 135 5.76 -3.62 -8.14
C LEU A 135 4.55 -2.86 -7.59
N VAL A 136 4.11 -3.20 -6.38
CA VAL A 136 3.14 -2.43 -5.57
C VAL A 136 3.69 -2.34 -4.14
N GLY A 137 3.17 -3.12 -3.19
CA GLY A 137 3.66 -3.12 -1.81
C GLY A 137 5.04 -3.74 -1.64
N ILE A 138 5.77 -3.27 -0.62
CA ILE A 138 7.10 -3.77 -0.24
C ILE A 138 7.24 -3.82 1.28
N THR A 139 7.87 -4.87 1.76
CA THR A 139 8.33 -4.95 3.16
C THR A 139 9.69 -5.60 3.22
N GLY A 140 10.34 -5.51 4.38
CA GLY A 140 11.65 -6.10 4.59
C GLY A 140 11.83 -6.68 5.97
N ILE A 141 12.87 -7.52 6.10
CA ILE A 141 13.33 -8.11 7.34
C ILE A 141 14.83 -7.89 7.43
N ASP A 142 15.25 -7.22 8.49
CA ASP A 142 16.66 -7.11 8.84
C ASP A 142 17.18 -8.43 9.39
N ALA A 143 18.27 -8.94 8.82
CA ALA A 143 18.99 -10.05 9.43
C ALA A 143 19.57 -9.60 10.78
N PRO A 144 19.65 -10.48 11.80
CA PRO A 144 20.13 -10.10 13.14
C PRO A 144 21.52 -9.46 13.19
N LYS A 145 22.37 -9.71 12.19
CA LYS A 145 23.72 -9.15 12.10
C LYS A 145 23.79 -7.84 11.30
N GLY A 146 22.71 -7.41 10.66
CA GLY A 146 22.66 -6.22 9.80
C GLY A 146 23.46 -6.35 8.49
N ASP A 147 23.90 -7.56 8.13
CA ASP A 147 24.69 -7.85 6.92
C ASP A 147 23.82 -8.27 5.72
N LYS A 148 22.55 -8.57 5.98
CA LYS A 148 21.59 -9.05 5.00
C LYS A 148 20.21 -8.45 5.27
N VAL A 149 19.48 -8.17 4.20
CA VAL A 149 18.08 -7.76 4.21
C VAL A 149 17.30 -8.72 3.31
N GLU A 150 16.20 -9.26 3.81
CA GLU A 150 15.24 -10.00 3.00
C GLU A 150 14.10 -9.06 2.62
N ILE A 151 13.86 -8.89 1.33
CA ILE A 151 12.84 -8.00 0.79
C ILE A 151 11.71 -8.85 0.22
N LEU A 152 10.48 -8.56 0.63
CA LEU A 152 9.29 -9.17 0.07
C LEU A 152 8.53 -8.10 -0.71
N VAL A 153 8.15 -8.41 -1.94
CA VAL A 153 7.41 -7.49 -2.82
C VAL A 153 6.16 -8.14 -3.39
N VAL A 154 5.12 -7.32 -3.53
CA VAL A 154 3.97 -7.66 -4.36
C VAL A 154 4.35 -7.47 -5.83
N ASN A 155 4.23 -8.53 -6.62
CA ASN A 155 4.48 -8.52 -8.05
C ASN A 155 3.18 -8.80 -8.82
N ASN A 156 2.64 -7.77 -9.47
CA ASN A 156 1.41 -7.83 -10.25
C ASN A 156 1.69 -8.17 -11.72
N GLY A 157 2.31 -9.33 -11.95
CA GLY A 157 2.63 -9.82 -13.30
C GLY A 157 1.37 -10.09 -14.14
N PRO A 158 1.42 -9.90 -15.47
CA PRO A 158 0.32 -10.27 -16.34
C PRO A 158 0.13 -11.79 -16.41
N SER A 159 -1.12 -12.22 -16.62
CA SER A 159 -1.43 -13.63 -16.85
C SER A 159 -1.01 -14.06 -18.25
N VAL A 160 -0.39 -15.22 -18.36
CA VAL A 160 0.05 -15.80 -19.64
C VAL A 160 -0.51 -17.20 -19.82
N ASP A 161 -0.66 -17.62 -21.07
CA ASP A 161 -0.94 -19.00 -21.42
C ASP A 161 0.27 -19.87 -21.03
N PRO A 162 0.09 -20.94 -20.22
CA PRO A 162 1.20 -21.70 -19.66
C PRO A 162 1.97 -22.53 -20.70
N VAL A 163 1.42 -22.74 -21.89
CA VAL A 163 2.05 -23.53 -22.95
C VAL A 163 2.82 -22.64 -23.91
N THR A 164 2.24 -21.51 -24.29
CA THR A 164 2.78 -20.61 -25.32
C THR A 164 3.52 -19.41 -24.76
N GLY A 165 3.29 -19.06 -23.49
CA GLY A 165 3.84 -17.84 -22.88
C GLY A 165 3.17 -16.55 -23.36
N ASN A 166 2.15 -16.63 -24.22
CA ASN A 166 1.44 -15.46 -24.73
C ASN A 166 0.58 -14.81 -23.65
N LEU A 167 0.47 -13.48 -23.69
CA LEU A 167 -0.43 -12.74 -22.81
C LEU A 167 -1.89 -13.19 -23.01
N LEU A 168 -2.58 -13.47 -21.91
CA LEU A 168 -4.02 -13.71 -21.90
C LEU A 168 -4.80 -12.38 -21.95
N ASP A 169 -6.11 -12.46 -22.15
CA ASP A 169 -6.96 -11.28 -21.97
C ASP A 169 -7.11 -10.96 -20.46
N GLN A 170 -6.35 -9.96 -20.03
CA GLN A 170 -6.28 -9.53 -18.65
C GLN A 170 -7.61 -8.97 -18.13
N LYS A 171 -8.51 -8.53 -19.01
CA LYS A 171 -9.86 -8.08 -18.61
C LYS A 171 -10.79 -9.25 -18.29
N ILE A 172 -10.42 -10.46 -18.70
CA ILE A 172 -11.16 -11.71 -18.42
C ILE A 172 -10.54 -12.45 -17.23
N VAL A 173 -9.22 -12.59 -17.19
CA VAL A 173 -8.55 -13.42 -16.18
C VAL A 173 -7.92 -12.62 -15.02
N GLY A 174 -7.67 -11.32 -15.21
CA GLY A 174 -6.94 -10.47 -14.27
C GLY A 174 -5.44 -10.76 -14.23
N ALA A 175 -4.74 -10.09 -13.33
CA ALA A 175 -3.30 -10.29 -13.13
C ALA A 175 -2.99 -11.64 -12.47
N ASN A 176 -1.80 -12.16 -12.78
CA ASN A 176 -1.21 -13.31 -12.12
C ASN A 176 -0.27 -12.82 -11.00
N SER A 177 -0.88 -12.23 -9.97
CA SER A 177 -0.13 -11.65 -8.86
C SER A 177 0.60 -12.70 -8.03
N THR A 178 1.83 -12.40 -7.66
CA THR A 178 2.69 -13.22 -6.82
C THR A 178 3.32 -12.37 -5.72
N ILE A 179 3.84 -13.04 -4.68
CA ILE A 179 4.76 -12.41 -3.73
C ILE A 179 6.16 -12.95 -3.98
N GLU A 180 7.10 -12.05 -4.24
CA GLU A 180 8.49 -12.42 -4.51
C GLU A 180 9.36 -12.10 -3.30
N VAL A 181 10.25 -13.03 -2.95
CA VAL A 181 11.23 -12.86 -1.89
C VAL A 181 12.60 -12.73 -2.52
N PHE A 182 13.30 -11.67 -2.13
CA PHE A 182 14.67 -11.39 -2.53
C PHE A 182 15.58 -11.24 -1.32
N GLU A 183 16.86 -11.48 -1.54
CA GLU A 183 17.94 -11.24 -0.59
C GLU A 183 18.87 -10.16 -1.13
N THR A 184 19.21 -9.19 -0.30
CA THR A 184 20.18 -8.13 -0.58
C THR A 184 21.01 -7.85 0.67
N GLY A 185 21.95 -6.90 0.59
CA GLY A 185 22.77 -6.49 1.71
C GLY A 185 23.21 -5.03 1.62
N PRO A 186 23.92 -4.53 2.65
CA PRO A 186 24.46 -3.19 2.65
C PRO A 186 25.33 -2.96 1.41
N LYS A 187 25.06 -1.88 0.67
CA LYS A 187 25.80 -1.49 -0.55
C LYS A 187 25.70 -2.49 -1.72
N ALA A 188 24.84 -3.50 -1.66
CA ALA A 188 24.63 -4.41 -2.78
C ALA A 188 24.03 -3.66 -3.99
N MET A 189 24.47 -4.03 -5.19
CA MET A 189 23.98 -3.47 -6.47
C MET A 189 22.75 -4.22 -7.01
N GLY A 190 22.39 -5.35 -6.42
CA GLY A 190 21.27 -6.15 -6.84
C GLY A 190 20.72 -7.00 -5.70
N MET A 191 19.61 -7.67 -6.00
CA MET A 191 18.88 -8.52 -5.08
C MET A 191 18.69 -9.90 -5.71
N LYS A 192 19.08 -10.94 -4.98
CA LYS A 192 19.01 -12.34 -5.40
C LYS A 192 17.60 -12.86 -5.16
N HIS A 193 16.92 -13.34 -6.20
CA HIS A 193 15.64 -14.01 -6.03
C HIS A 193 15.79 -15.29 -5.20
N VAL A 194 14.95 -15.42 -4.18
CA VAL A 194 14.95 -16.56 -3.24
C VAL A 194 13.75 -17.47 -3.51
N ARG A 195 12.56 -16.87 -3.68
CA ARG A 195 11.31 -17.63 -3.75
C ARG A 195 10.18 -16.81 -4.37
N THR A 196 9.29 -17.51 -5.07
CA THR A 196 7.98 -17.00 -5.48
C THR A 196 6.87 -17.70 -4.69
N PHE A 197 5.96 -16.93 -4.10
CA PHE A 197 4.68 -17.42 -3.60
C PHE A 197 3.60 -17.15 -4.65
N ALA A 198 2.97 -18.22 -5.13
CA ALA A 198 1.82 -18.17 -6.02
C ALA A 198 0.68 -19.00 -5.41
N SER A 199 -0.52 -18.41 -5.37
CA SER A 199 -1.71 -19.06 -4.80
C SER A 199 -2.98 -18.38 -5.33
N ALA A 200 -4.07 -19.12 -5.42
CA ALA A 200 -5.38 -18.53 -5.73
C ALA A 200 -5.85 -17.53 -4.65
N ASN A 201 -5.32 -17.60 -3.43
CA ASN A 201 -5.57 -16.62 -2.37
C ASN A 201 -4.69 -15.36 -2.50
N ILE A 202 -3.69 -15.33 -3.38
CA ILE A 202 -2.96 -14.11 -3.78
C ILE A 202 -3.68 -13.56 -5.02
N SER A 203 -4.83 -12.93 -4.79
CA SER A 203 -5.76 -12.56 -5.86
C SER A 203 -5.63 -11.10 -6.27
N THR A 204 -5.73 -10.18 -5.31
CA THR A 204 -5.56 -8.74 -5.51
C THR A 204 -4.67 -8.17 -4.42
N PRO A 205 -3.43 -8.70 -4.27
CA PRO A 205 -2.56 -8.32 -3.17
C PRO A 205 -2.27 -6.82 -3.21
N ASN A 206 -2.21 -6.20 -2.05
CA ASN A 206 -1.84 -4.80 -1.90
C ASN A 206 -0.50 -4.67 -1.16
N ASN A 207 -0.41 -5.16 0.08
CA ASN A 207 0.84 -5.10 0.85
C ASN A 207 1.01 -6.29 1.82
N LEU A 208 2.14 -6.30 2.55
CA LEU A 208 2.67 -7.42 3.31
C LEU A 208 3.05 -7.01 4.74
N ALA A 209 2.71 -7.84 5.72
CA ALA A 209 3.24 -7.77 7.08
C ALA A 209 4.01 -9.07 7.38
N ALA A 210 5.34 -8.99 7.29
CA ALA A 210 6.20 -10.16 7.43
C ALA A 210 6.41 -10.58 8.90
N LEU A 211 6.34 -11.89 9.17
CA LEU A 211 6.87 -12.50 10.40
C LEU A 211 8.27 -13.07 10.15
N SER A 212 8.46 -13.65 8.96
CA SER A 212 9.73 -14.09 8.39
C SER A 212 9.63 -14.01 6.86
N SER A 213 10.72 -14.31 6.14
CA SER A 213 10.69 -14.43 4.68
C SER A 213 9.88 -15.64 4.19
N GLU A 214 9.50 -16.53 5.10
CA GLU A 214 8.68 -17.71 4.79
C GLU A 214 7.24 -17.59 5.29
N GLU A 215 6.94 -16.65 6.18
CA GLU A 215 5.63 -16.50 6.81
C GLU A 215 5.22 -15.04 6.93
N PHE A 216 4.09 -14.67 6.34
CA PHE A 216 3.61 -13.29 6.31
C PHE A 216 2.09 -13.21 6.20
N TYR A 217 1.53 -12.09 6.64
CA TYR A 217 0.18 -11.68 6.31
C TYR A 217 0.20 -10.74 5.11
N PHE A 218 -0.88 -10.72 4.34
CA PHE A 218 -1.06 -9.80 3.25
C PHE A 218 -2.52 -9.45 3.06
N THR A 219 -2.79 -8.29 2.48
CA THR A 219 -4.15 -7.83 2.17
C THR A 219 -4.49 -8.11 0.71
N ASN A 220 -5.70 -8.60 0.46
CA ASN A 220 -6.34 -8.54 -0.85
C ASN A 220 -7.36 -7.40 -0.86
N ALA A 221 -7.09 -6.32 -1.59
CA ALA A 221 -7.94 -5.13 -1.60
C ALA A 221 -9.39 -5.42 -2.04
N ASN A 222 -9.58 -6.36 -2.98
CA ASN A 222 -10.88 -6.72 -3.55
C ASN A 222 -11.17 -8.22 -3.37
N GLY A 223 -10.51 -8.85 -2.39
CA GLY A 223 -10.63 -10.28 -2.11
C GLY A 223 -10.39 -11.13 -3.37
N PRO A 224 -11.25 -12.10 -3.70
CA PRO A 224 -11.04 -12.97 -4.86
C PRO A 224 -11.35 -12.30 -6.21
N HIS A 225 -11.87 -11.07 -6.22
CA HIS A 225 -12.42 -10.44 -7.42
C HIS A 225 -11.36 -9.65 -8.16
N LYS A 226 -10.75 -10.25 -9.19
CA LYS A 226 -9.69 -9.63 -10.00
C LYS A 226 -10.20 -8.69 -11.11
N VAL A 227 -11.41 -8.93 -11.61
CA VAL A 227 -11.99 -8.26 -12.78
C VAL A 227 -13.51 -8.14 -12.66
N GLY A 228 -14.14 -7.43 -13.60
CA GLY A 228 -15.59 -7.43 -13.78
C GLY A 228 -16.34 -6.61 -12.74
N LEU A 229 -17.66 -6.77 -12.70
CA LEU A 229 -18.53 -5.97 -11.82
C LEU A 229 -18.21 -6.18 -10.33
N GLN A 230 -17.87 -7.41 -9.94
CA GLN A 230 -17.54 -7.74 -8.55
C GLN A 230 -16.32 -6.96 -8.05
N PHE A 231 -15.34 -6.69 -8.92
CA PHE A 231 -14.20 -5.84 -8.56
C PHE A 231 -14.68 -4.46 -8.11
N PHE A 232 -15.62 -3.83 -8.83
CA PHE A 232 -16.04 -2.45 -8.54
C PHE A 232 -16.99 -2.34 -7.35
N ILE A 233 -17.86 -3.32 -7.13
CA ILE A 233 -18.82 -3.30 -6.01
C ILE A 233 -18.23 -3.84 -4.71
N GLY A 234 -17.23 -4.72 -4.78
CA GLY A 234 -16.67 -5.42 -3.63
C GLY A 234 -16.09 -4.51 -2.55
N PRO A 235 -15.35 -3.43 -2.89
CA PRO A 235 -14.90 -2.44 -1.91
C PRO A 235 -16.03 -1.84 -1.05
N LEU A 236 -17.22 -1.63 -1.65
CA LEU A 236 -18.39 -1.13 -0.94
C LEU A 236 -19.00 -2.19 -0.02
N MET A 237 -18.99 -3.46 -0.44
CA MET A 237 -19.55 -4.59 0.31
C MET A 237 -18.59 -5.17 1.36
N GLY A 238 -17.31 -4.80 1.32
CA GLY A 238 -16.30 -5.33 2.21
C GLY A 238 -15.72 -6.67 1.74
N ASP A 239 -15.66 -6.93 0.44
CA ASP A 239 -15.19 -8.21 -0.09
C ASP A 239 -13.67 -8.43 0.07
N GLY A 240 -12.93 -7.43 0.56
CA GLY A 240 -11.51 -7.53 0.85
C GLY A 240 -11.21 -8.47 2.02
N ASP A 241 -9.98 -8.99 2.04
CA ASP A 241 -9.51 -9.92 3.06
C ASP A 241 -8.05 -9.66 3.48
N VAL A 242 -7.71 -10.23 4.64
CA VAL A 242 -6.34 -10.50 5.06
C VAL A 242 -6.13 -12.00 4.97
N SER A 243 -5.05 -12.37 4.30
CA SER A 243 -4.61 -13.74 4.10
C SER A 243 -3.25 -13.97 4.76
N PHE A 244 -2.99 -15.20 5.17
CA PHE A 244 -1.72 -15.65 5.71
C PHE A 244 -1.07 -16.62 4.71
N CYS A 245 0.21 -16.43 4.40
CA CYS A 245 1.03 -17.33 3.60
C CYS A 245 2.15 -17.94 4.45
N SER A 246 2.41 -19.23 4.24
CA SER A 246 3.58 -19.93 4.77
C SER A 246 4.22 -20.79 3.67
N ALA A 247 5.55 -20.81 3.60
CA ALA A 247 6.29 -21.62 2.62
C ALA A 247 5.96 -23.12 2.73
N SER A 248 5.59 -23.58 3.91
CA SER A 248 5.29 -24.99 4.18
C SER A 248 3.80 -25.35 4.06
N LYS A 249 2.89 -24.39 4.26
CA LYS A 249 1.44 -24.62 4.36
C LYS A 249 0.63 -23.95 3.23
N GLY A 250 1.27 -23.18 2.37
CA GLY A 250 0.59 -22.37 1.36
C GLY A 250 -0.11 -21.15 1.95
N CYS A 251 -1.04 -20.57 1.19
CA CYS A 251 -1.75 -19.35 1.56
C CYS A 251 -3.23 -19.62 1.81
N LYS A 252 -3.80 -18.93 2.81
CA LYS A 252 -5.23 -19.01 3.18
C LYS A 252 -5.76 -17.68 3.68
N ARG A 253 -7.06 -17.43 3.46
CA ARG A 253 -7.78 -16.32 4.09
C ARG A 253 -7.91 -16.53 5.59
N VAL A 254 -7.65 -15.49 6.37
CA VAL A 254 -7.67 -15.52 7.85
C VAL A 254 -8.51 -14.42 8.48
N SER A 255 -8.86 -13.38 7.73
CA SER A 255 -9.78 -12.32 8.15
C SER A 255 -10.51 -11.78 6.93
N GLU A 256 -11.84 -11.75 6.96
CA GLU A 256 -12.68 -11.30 5.83
C GLU A 256 -13.53 -10.09 6.26
N ARG A 257 -14.28 -9.51 5.31
CA ARG A 257 -15.16 -8.35 5.51
C ARG A 257 -14.39 -7.02 5.68
N HIS A 258 -13.32 -6.85 4.90
CA HIS A 258 -12.55 -5.62 4.87
C HIS A 258 -12.96 -4.74 3.68
N ARG A 259 -13.22 -3.46 3.94
CA ARG A 259 -13.58 -2.50 2.90
C ARG A 259 -12.32 -1.91 2.28
N MET A 260 -11.83 -2.52 1.21
CA MET A 260 -10.60 -2.12 0.51
C MET A 260 -9.41 -2.02 1.48
N PRO A 261 -9.00 -3.15 2.10
CA PRO A 261 -7.83 -3.15 2.95
C PRO A 261 -6.59 -2.88 2.10
N ASN A 262 -5.76 -1.98 2.58
CA ASN A 262 -4.60 -1.49 1.86
C ASN A 262 -3.32 -1.94 2.59
N GLY A 263 -2.31 -1.09 2.74
CA GLY A 263 -1.05 -1.50 3.34
C GLY A 263 -1.10 -1.82 4.82
N LEU A 264 -1.25 -3.09 5.15
CA LEU A 264 -1.14 -3.57 6.53
C LEU A 264 0.32 -3.56 7.03
N VAL A 265 0.50 -3.50 8.35
CA VAL A 265 1.81 -3.68 9.00
C VAL A 265 1.73 -4.57 10.24
N ARG A 266 2.87 -5.17 10.59
CA ARG A 266 3.09 -5.78 11.90
C ARG A 266 3.79 -4.78 12.81
N GLY A 267 3.16 -4.42 13.93
CA GLY A 267 3.77 -3.56 14.94
C GLY A 267 4.89 -4.27 15.70
N LEU A 268 5.73 -3.49 16.38
CA LEU A 268 6.76 -4.04 17.29
C LEU A 268 6.13 -4.78 18.50
N ASP A 269 4.87 -4.49 18.80
CA ASP A 269 4.07 -5.21 19.79
C ASP A 269 3.50 -6.55 19.27
N GLY A 270 3.81 -6.91 18.02
CA GLY A 270 3.39 -8.15 17.38
C GLY A 270 1.96 -8.14 16.84
N LEU A 271 1.21 -7.05 17.02
CA LEU A 271 -0.14 -6.91 16.47
C LEU A 271 -0.11 -6.59 14.97
N ILE A 272 -1.18 -6.94 14.27
CA ILE A 272 -1.37 -6.65 12.85
C ILE A 272 -2.35 -5.49 12.71
N TYR A 273 -1.91 -4.42 12.06
CA TYR A 273 -2.68 -3.20 11.81
C TYR A 273 -3.12 -3.21 10.36
N VAL A 274 -4.43 -3.14 10.11
CA VAL A 274 -5.01 -3.24 8.77
C VAL A 274 -5.78 -1.95 8.48
N PRO A 275 -5.32 -1.10 7.55
CA PRO A 275 -6.01 0.13 7.20
C PRO A 275 -7.22 -0.16 6.30
N SER A 276 -8.14 0.79 6.20
CA SER A 276 -9.20 0.77 5.20
C SER A 276 -9.20 2.05 4.37
N SER A 277 -9.10 1.91 3.06
CA SER A 277 -9.25 3.04 2.14
C SER A 277 -10.72 3.42 1.90
N MET A 278 -11.67 2.51 2.12
CA MET A 278 -13.10 2.73 1.81
C MET A 278 -13.99 2.99 3.04
N ALA A 279 -13.60 2.50 4.21
CA ALA A 279 -14.26 2.80 5.49
C ALA A 279 -13.48 3.79 6.36
N GLY A 280 -12.18 3.97 6.07
CA GLY A 280 -11.26 4.71 6.94
C GLY A 280 -10.88 3.94 8.20
N GLY A 281 -10.00 4.53 9.00
CA GLY A 281 -9.52 3.94 10.24
C GLY A 281 -8.60 2.73 10.04
N VAL A 282 -8.19 2.15 11.18
CA VAL A 282 -7.31 0.98 11.26
C VAL A 282 -7.94 -0.06 12.17
N GLN A 283 -8.04 -1.29 11.69
CA GLN A 283 -8.43 -2.44 12.50
C GLN A 283 -7.17 -3.11 13.06
N VAL A 284 -7.19 -3.47 14.34
CA VAL A 284 -6.05 -4.11 15.00
C VAL A 284 -6.36 -5.56 15.34
N PHE A 285 -5.44 -6.45 15.02
CA PHE A 285 -5.59 -7.88 15.20
C PHE A 285 -4.44 -8.48 16.01
N GLU A 286 -4.78 -9.45 16.84
CA GLU A 286 -3.86 -10.38 17.48
C GLU A 286 -3.70 -11.62 16.59
N ALA A 287 -2.46 -12.05 16.37
CA ALA A 287 -2.15 -13.30 15.69
C ALA A 287 -2.39 -14.49 16.62
N LEU A 288 -3.31 -15.38 16.24
CA LEU A 288 -3.63 -16.58 17.01
C LEU A 288 -2.61 -17.68 16.72
N SER A 289 -1.99 -18.20 17.77
CA SER A 289 -1.13 -19.39 17.71
C SER A 289 -1.98 -20.63 17.99
N GLY A 290 -2.18 -21.50 17.00
CA GLY A 290 -2.98 -22.73 17.17
C GLY A 290 -2.85 -23.73 16.01
N ASN A 291 -3.49 -24.89 16.17
CA ASN A 291 -3.44 -26.01 15.22
C ASN A 291 -3.95 -25.66 13.82
N ASP A 292 -4.90 -24.72 13.73
CA ASP A 292 -5.46 -24.22 12.47
C ASP A 292 -4.61 -23.12 11.83
N GLY A 293 -3.43 -22.81 12.38
CA GLY A 293 -2.44 -21.84 11.88
C GLY A 293 -2.63 -20.39 12.37
N ASN A 294 -1.84 -19.48 11.80
CA ASN A 294 -1.77 -18.05 12.11
C ASN A 294 -3.06 -17.29 11.73
N GLY A 295 -4.15 -17.54 12.45
CA GLY A 295 -5.42 -16.82 12.30
C GLY A 295 -5.37 -15.42 12.93
N LEU A 296 -6.37 -14.58 12.68
CA LEU A 296 -6.43 -13.23 13.23
C LEU A 296 -7.68 -13.03 14.10
N LYS A 297 -7.48 -12.51 15.31
CA LYS A 297 -8.57 -12.06 16.20
C LYS A 297 -8.53 -10.55 16.29
N LYS A 298 -9.63 -9.89 15.92
CA LYS A 298 -9.76 -8.44 16.07
C LYS A 298 -9.77 -8.07 17.55
N VAL A 299 -8.96 -7.10 17.93
CA VAL A 299 -8.82 -6.63 19.33
C VAL A 299 -9.14 -5.15 19.51
N ALA A 300 -9.04 -4.33 18.46
CA ALA A 300 -9.38 -2.91 18.52
C ALA A 300 -9.76 -2.32 17.14
N ASP A 301 -10.36 -1.13 17.20
CA ASP A 301 -10.58 -0.23 16.08
C ASP A 301 -10.00 1.14 16.43
N ILE A 302 -9.25 1.73 15.49
CA ILE A 302 -8.66 3.06 15.61
C ILE A 302 -9.40 3.99 14.63
N PRO A 303 -10.31 4.85 15.12
CA PRO A 303 -11.21 5.63 14.26
C PRO A 303 -10.52 6.88 13.70
N VAL A 304 -9.60 6.68 12.74
CA VAL A 304 -9.01 7.76 11.95
C VAL A 304 -9.98 8.14 10.82
N PRO A 305 -10.49 9.39 10.75
CA PRO A 305 -11.56 9.79 9.83
C PRO A 305 -11.06 10.09 8.41
N TYR A 306 -10.15 9.27 7.89
CA TYR A 306 -9.54 9.42 6.58
C TYR A 306 -9.50 8.09 5.85
N ALA A 307 -9.56 8.15 4.51
CA ALA A 307 -9.16 7.00 3.69
C ALA A 307 -7.66 6.82 3.89
N ILE A 308 -7.25 5.60 4.25
CA ILE A 308 -5.86 5.26 4.54
C ILE A 308 -5.35 4.32 3.45
N ASP A 309 -4.15 4.59 2.96
CA ASP A 309 -3.45 3.74 2.02
C ASP A 309 -2.44 2.87 2.80
N ASN A 310 -1.13 3.02 2.63
CA ASN A 310 -0.14 2.22 3.35
C ASN A 310 0.14 2.71 4.77
N LEU A 311 0.32 1.75 5.67
CA LEU A 311 0.90 1.95 7.01
C LEU A 311 2.40 1.66 6.99
N SER A 312 3.14 2.27 7.90
CA SER A 312 4.52 1.93 8.25
C SER A 312 4.72 1.97 9.77
N VAL A 313 5.80 1.35 10.25
CA VAL A 313 6.16 1.33 11.68
C VAL A 313 7.57 1.88 11.80
N ASP A 314 7.79 2.84 12.69
CA ASP A 314 9.11 3.40 12.92
C ASP A 314 9.91 2.62 13.98
N GLY A 315 11.19 2.94 14.15
CA GLY A 315 12.04 2.33 15.18
C GLY A 315 11.59 2.54 16.65
N LYS A 316 10.58 3.38 16.92
CA LYS A 316 9.97 3.55 18.25
C LYS A 316 8.70 2.72 18.43
N GLY A 317 8.19 2.10 17.36
CA GLY A 317 6.96 1.34 17.35
C GLY A 317 5.70 2.18 17.12
N ASP A 318 5.86 3.46 16.76
CA ASP A 318 4.74 4.30 16.34
C ASP A 318 4.32 3.89 14.92
N VAL A 319 3.01 3.81 14.67
CA VAL A 319 2.46 3.49 13.35
C VAL A 319 2.20 4.79 12.60
N TYR A 320 2.74 4.93 11.40
CA TYR A 320 2.49 6.05 10.51
C TYR A 320 1.58 5.61 9.38
N ALA A 321 0.62 6.45 9.02
CA ALA A 321 -0.36 6.13 7.98
C ALA A 321 -0.40 7.24 6.94
N ALA A 322 -0.25 6.86 5.66
CA ALA A 322 -0.51 7.75 4.54
C ALA A 322 -2.01 7.87 4.35
N ILE A 323 -2.52 9.09 4.37
CA ILE A 323 -3.95 9.35 4.31
C ILE A 323 -4.30 10.26 3.13
N PHE A 324 -5.50 10.06 2.59
CA PHE A 324 -6.08 10.94 1.59
C PHE A 324 -7.06 11.91 2.26
N PRO A 325 -6.71 13.22 2.36
CA PRO A 325 -7.66 14.22 2.87
C PRO A 325 -8.95 14.23 2.05
N ARG A 326 -8.84 14.20 0.72
CA ARG A 326 -9.96 14.12 -0.22
C ARG A 326 -9.74 12.96 -1.21
N GLY A 327 -10.24 11.77 -0.88
CA GLY A 327 -9.92 10.53 -1.59
C GLY A 327 -10.18 10.53 -3.10
N ILE A 328 -11.16 11.29 -3.59
CA ILE A 328 -11.47 11.35 -5.03
C ILE A 328 -10.33 11.93 -5.88
N GLU A 329 -9.41 12.69 -5.27
CA GLU A 329 -8.27 13.30 -5.98
C GLU A 329 -7.26 12.26 -6.44
N ILE A 330 -7.19 11.09 -5.80
CA ILE A 330 -6.32 9.99 -6.24
C ILE A 330 -6.79 9.43 -7.60
N LEU A 331 -8.10 9.42 -7.85
CA LEU A 331 -8.62 9.07 -9.19
C LEU A 331 -8.27 10.11 -10.24
N GLN A 332 -8.07 11.38 -9.85
CA GLN A 332 -7.61 12.43 -10.75
C GLN A 332 -6.12 12.24 -11.05
N ALA A 333 -5.31 11.93 -10.03
CA ALA A 333 -3.89 11.60 -10.19
C ALA A 333 -3.66 10.36 -11.05
N ALA A 334 -4.51 9.34 -10.97
CA ALA A 334 -4.43 8.18 -11.85
C ALA A 334 -4.69 8.52 -13.34
N LYS A 335 -5.54 9.53 -13.61
CA LYS A 335 -5.86 9.98 -14.97
C LYS A 335 -4.86 10.99 -15.53
N ASP A 336 -4.24 11.79 -14.68
CA ASP A 336 -3.31 12.84 -15.07
C ASP A 336 -2.10 12.88 -14.10
N PRO A 337 -1.25 11.83 -14.14
CA PRO A 337 -0.22 11.61 -13.12
C PRO A 337 0.86 12.69 -13.11
N LEU A 338 1.05 13.40 -14.21
CA LEU A 338 2.11 14.40 -14.33
C LEU A 338 1.67 15.80 -13.88
N ASN A 339 0.36 16.08 -13.82
CA ASN A 339 -0.14 17.43 -13.56
C ASN A 339 -1.10 17.52 -12.36
N ALA A 340 -1.77 16.43 -11.99
CA ALA A 340 -2.65 16.41 -10.83
C ALA A 340 -1.87 16.68 -9.54
N ARG A 341 -2.50 17.43 -8.63
CA ARG A 341 -1.93 17.81 -7.33
C ARG A 341 -2.86 17.38 -6.19
N PRO A 342 -3.03 16.06 -5.97
CA PRO A 342 -3.84 15.56 -4.88
C PRO A 342 -3.27 16.00 -3.52
N LYS A 343 -4.18 16.33 -2.60
CA LYS A 343 -3.83 16.59 -1.21
C LYS A 343 -3.26 15.34 -0.58
N SER A 344 -2.29 15.52 0.29
CA SER A 344 -1.63 14.42 1.01
C SER A 344 -1.51 14.78 2.47
N ALA A 345 -1.61 13.78 3.34
CA ALA A 345 -1.31 13.95 4.75
C ALA A 345 -0.78 12.65 5.33
N ALA A 346 -0.18 12.75 6.52
CA ALA A 346 0.11 11.60 7.34
C ALA A 346 -0.47 11.77 8.74
N VAL A 347 -0.86 10.64 9.33
CA VAL A 347 -1.16 10.55 10.76
C VAL A 347 -0.15 9.63 11.44
N ARG A 348 0.12 9.92 12.70
CA ARG A 348 0.82 9.03 13.62
C ARG A 348 -0.17 8.42 14.57
N ILE A 349 -0.06 7.13 14.82
CA ILE A 349 -0.89 6.33 15.71
C ILE A 349 0.02 5.73 16.77
N ARG A 350 -0.34 5.91 18.04
CA ARG A 350 0.42 5.43 19.20
C ARG A 350 -0.47 4.65 20.13
N LYS A 351 0.11 3.63 20.77
CA LYS A 351 -0.55 2.83 21.80
C LYS A 351 -0.20 3.41 23.17
N GLU A 352 -1.19 3.94 23.88
CA GLU A 352 -0.99 4.49 25.24
C GLU A 352 -1.33 3.48 26.35
N GLY A 353 -2.03 2.41 26.00
CA GLY A 353 -2.41 1.33 26.91
C GLY A 353 -2.97 0.14 26.15
N GLU A 354 -3.34 -0.91 26.88
CA GLU A 354 -3.99 -2.07 26.28
C GLU A 354 -5.32 -1.68 25.65
N GLY A 355 -5.44 -1.83 24.33
CA GLY A 355 -6.62 -1.43 23.57
C GLY A 355 -6.84 0.09 23.45
N VAL A 356 -5.94 0.92 23.99
CA VAL A 356 -6.06 2.39 23.95
C VAL A 356 -5.06 2.96 22.95
N TYR A 357 -5.60 3.57 21.91
CA TYR A 357 -4.84 4.16 20.82
C TYR A 357 -5.17 5.64 20.69
N VAL A 358 -4.15 6.45 20.48
CA VAL A 358 -4.27 7.86 20.10
C VAL A 358 -3.70 8.06 18.72
N TRP A 359 -4.24 9.04 17.99
CA TRP A 359 -3.70 9.42 16.70
C TRP A 359 -3.66 10.93 16.57
N GLU A 360 -2.73 11.41 15.76
CA GLU A 360 -2.61 12.83 15.42
C GLU A 360 -2.19 13.01 13.97
N LYS A 361 -2.65 14.08 13.33
CA LYS A 361 -2.20 14.48 12.01
C LYS A 361 -0.88 15.21 12.14
N ILE A 362 0.20 14.60 11.67
CA ILE A 362 1.56 15.12 11.84
C ILE A 362 1.94 16.10 10.73
N ILE A 363 1.32 15.96 9.56
CA ILE A 363 1.57 16.80 8.40
C ILE A 363 0.40 16.71 7.42
N GLU A 364 0.09 17.82 6.76
CA GLU A 364 -0.84 17.88 5.64
C GLU A 364 -0.34 18.91 4.63
N ASP A 365 -0.39 18.53 3.36
CA ASP A 365 -0.25 19.40 2.22
C ASP A 365 -1.62 19.58 1.58
N GLY A 366 -2.44 20.42 2.22
CA GLY A 366 -3.82 20.69 1.85
C GLY A 366 -3.96 21.48 0.55
N LEU A 367 -2.86 22.02 0.02
CA LEU A 367 -2.80 22.70 -1.28
C LEU A 367 -2.23 21.79 -2.40
N GLY A 368 -1.61 20.66 -2.06
CA GLY A 368 -1.00 19.75 -3.01
C GLY A 368 0.28 20.33 -3.65
N GLU A 369 1.04 21.12 -2.91
CA GLU A 369 2.18 21.88 -3.42
C GLU A 369 3.47 21.06 -3.50
N VAL A 370 3.69 20.12 -2.59
CA VAL A 370 4.96 19.41 -2.40
C VAL A 370 4.78 17.89 -2.31
N LEU A 371 3.78 17.40 -1.59
CA LEU A 371 3.62 15.97 -1.31
C LEU A 371 3.01 15.18 -2.50
N PRO A 372 3.40 13.91 -2.71
CA PRO A 372 3.18 13.15 -3.95
C PRO A 372 1.80 12.49 -4.10
N GLY A 373 0.72 13.04 -3.53
CA GLY A 373 -0.54 12.27 -3.42
C GLY A 373 -0.31 11.01 -2.60
N SER A 374 0.26 11.18 -1.42
CA SER A 374 1.02 10.14 -0.73
C SER A 374 0.21 8.87 -0.50
N THR A 375 0.73 7.75 -1.00
CA THR A 375 0.25 6.39 -0.77
C THR A 375 1.03 5.69 0.33
N THR A 376 2.23 6.18 0.63
CA THR A 376 3.08 5.69 1.72
C THR A 376 3.78 6.85 2.42
N VAL A 377 4.08 6.63 3.71
CA VAL A 377 4.89 7.52 4.53
C VAL A 377 5.78 6.66 5.41
N VAL A 378 7.07 6.97 5.49
CA VAL A 378 8.01 6.31 6.39
C VAL A 378 8.68 7.36 7.26
N HIS A 379 8.64 7.16 8.57
CA HIS A 379 9.29 8.01 9.54
C HIS A 379 10.64 7.42 9.96
N ASP A 380 11.70 8.23 9.84
CA ASP A 380 12.99 7.92 10.41
C ASP A 380 13.06 8.45 11.84
N ALA A 381 12.85 7.57 12.82
CA ALA A 381 12.83 7.93 14.24
C ALA A 381 14.13 8.56 14.76
N LYS A 382 15.26 8.35 14.05
CA LYS A 382 16.59 8.89 14.39
C LYS A 382 16.72 10.36 14.05
N THR A 383 16.23 10.79 12.89
CA THR A 383 16.38 12.17 12.39
C THR A 383 15.08 12.97 12.45
N GLY A 384 13.94 12.30 12.65
CA GLY A 384 12.61 12.90 12.57
C GLY A 384 12.13 13.14 11.14
N ARG A 385 12.90 12.71 10.11
CA ARG A 385 12.50 12.87 8.71
C ARG A 385 11.30 12.00 8.37
N LEU A 386 10.45 12.51 7.47
CA LEU A 386 9.36 11.77 6.85
C LEU A 386 9.64 11.64 5.34
N PHE A 387 9.57 10.42 4.83
CA PHE A 387 9.68 10.11 3.41
C PHE A 387 8.31 9.75 2.85
N PHE A 388 7.96 10.29 1.69
CA PHE A 388 6.66 10.12 1.07
C PHE A 388 6.78 9.63 -0.37
N GLY A 389 5.92 8.68 -0.73
CA GLY A 389 5.78 8.15 -2.09
C GLY A 389 4.34 8.15 -2.52
N GLY A 390 4.12 8.09 -3.84
CA GLY A 390 2.80 8.07 -4.44
C GLY A 390 2.76 7.08 -5.60
N VAL A 391 1.68 6.29 -5.70
CA VAL A 391 1.47 5.26 -6.72
C VAL A 391 1.64 5.74 -8.17
N THR A 392 1.35 7.01 -8.44
CA THR A 392 1.41 7.61 -9.78
C THR A 392 2.21 8.91 -9.80
N SER A 393 2.90 9.26 -8.70
CA SER A 393 3.61 10.54 -8.61
C SER A 393 4.89 10.55 -9.45
N PRO A 394 5.24 11.66 -10.13
CA PRO A 394 6.50 11.76 -10.86
C PRO A 394 7.72 12.08 -9.97
N PHE A 395 7.55 12.06 -8.65
CA PHE A 395 8.59 12.32 -7.65
C PHE A 395 8.26 11.64 -6.31
N ILE A 396 9.25 11.54 -5.44
CA ILE A 396 9.05 11.32 -3.99
C ILE A 396 9.25 12.64 -3.24
N ALA A 397 8.84 12.71 -1.98
CA ALA A 397 9.11 13.88 -1.14
C ALA A 397 9.77 13.48 0.18
N VAL A 398 10.57 14.40 0.72
CA VAL A 398 11.12 14.30 2.08
C VAL A 398 10.76 15.56 2.85
N CYS A 399 10.42 15.38 4.12
CA CYS A 399 10.13 16.44 5.06
C CYS A 399 11.07 16.31 6.26
N GLU A 400 11.78 17.38 6.56
CA GLU A 400 12.70 17.47 7.68
C GLU A 400 12.07 18.32 8.79
N PRO A 401 12.20 17.94 10.08
CA PRO A 401 11.76 18.79 11.17
C PRO A 401 12.38 20.19 11.06
N LYS A 402 11.59 21.23 11.32
CA LYS A 402 12.11 22.60 11.48
C LYS A 402 12.88 22.68 12.81
N ASP A 403 13.99 23.42 12.80
CA ASP A 403 14.74 23.77 14.01
C ASP A 403 13.92 24.64 14.98
#